data_AF-A0A964VFL0-F1
#
_entry.id   AF-A0A964VFL0-F1
#
_cell.length_a   1.000
_cell.length_b   1.000
_cell.length_c   1.000
_cell.angle_alpha   90.00
_cell.angle_beta   90.00
_cell.angle_gamma   90.00
#
_symmetry.space_group_name_H-M   'P 1'
#
loop_
_entity.id
_entity.type
_entity.pdbx_description
1 polymer ?
#
loop_
_entity_poly.entity_id
_entity_poly.type
_entity_poly.pdbx_seq_one_letter_code
_entity_poly.pdbx_strand_id
1 'polypeptide(L)' 'MARTILDDDLRSWEAFASTGPFGYALRSRVVFNCTTDPAVRPRMWALDGDKSDAETLVATAPAAALVGLLEKAEPLP' A
#
# COMPACT_ATOMS: atom_id res chain seq x y z
N MET A 1 -9.66 2.32 -4.51
CA MET A 1 -8.87 2.58 -5.74
C MET A 1 -7.55 1.82 -5.63
N ALA A 2 -7.11 1.12 -6.68
CA ALA A 2 -5.89 0.32 -6.67
C ALA A 2 -4.97 0.73 -7.83
N ARG A 3 -3.66 0.68 -7.62
CA ARG A 3 -2.65 1.08 -8.61
C ARG A 3 -1.50 0.09 -8.64
N THR A 4 -1.11 -0.33 -9.83
CA THR A 4 0.05 -1.19 -10.02
C THR A 4 1.34 -0.37 -10.04
N ILE A 5 2.35 -0.83 -9.30
CA ILE A 5 3.72 -0.31 -9.31
C ILE A 5 4.69 -1.47 -9.55
N LEU A 6 5.89 -1.15 -10.03
CA LEU A 6 6.96 -2.11 -10.28
C LEU A 6 8.12 -1.79 -9.34
N ASP A 7 8.68 -2.81 -8.69
CA ASP A 7 9.89 -2.65 -7.85
C ASP A 7 11.18 -2.91 -8.65
N ASP A 8 12.33 -2.71 -7.98
CA ASP A 8 13.65 -2.92 -8.57
C ASP A 8 13.95 -4.40 -8.93
N ASP A 9 13.22 -5.34 -8.30
CA ASP A 9 13.29 -6.78 -8.59
C ASP A 9 12.35 -7.19 -9.75
N LEU A 10 11.78 -6.21 -10.48
CA LEU A 10 10.81 -6.40 -11.56
C LEU A 10 9.50 -7.08 -11.11
N ARG A 11 9.19 -7.07 -9.82
CA ARG A 11 7.91 -7.56 -9.30
C ARG A 11 6.85 -6.49 -9.44
N SER A 12 5.66 -6.92 -9.82
CA SER A 12 4.47 -6.09 -9.86
C SER A 12 3.75 -6.14 -8.51
N TRP A 13 3.41 -4.95 -8.01
CA TRP A 13 2.72 -4.76 -6.75
C TRP A 13 1.45 -3.95 -6.97
N GLU A 14 0.33 -4.43 -6.44
CA GLU A 14 -0.91 -3.68 -6.36
C GLU A 14 -0.95 -2.90 -5.05
N ALA A 15 -0.89 -1.56 -5.15
CA ALA A 15 -1.02 -0.64 -4.05
C ALA A 15 -2.47 -0.18 -3.91
N PHE A 16 -3.06 -0.31 -2.72
CA PHE A 16 -4.41 0.17 -2.44
C PHE A 16 -4.55 0.65 -1.01
N ALA A 17 -5.45 1.61 -0.79
CA ALA A 17 -5.78 2.08 0.55
C ALA A 17 -6.70 1.09 1.26
N SER A 18 -6.39 0.80 2.52
CA SER A 18 -7.20 -0.02 3.40
C SER A 18 -7.39 0.70 4.74
N THR A 19 -8.58 0.60 5.29
CA THR A 19 -8.87 1.00 6.67
C THR A 19 -9.40 -0.20 7.43
N GLY A 20 -9.26 -0.18 8.75
CA GLY A 20 -9.94 -1.15 9.62
C GLY A 20 -11.48 -1.14 9.43
N PRO A 21 -12.19 -2.09 10.05
CA PRO A 21 -13.64 -2.14 9.99
C PRO A 21 -14.28 -0.80 10.35
N PHE A 22 -15.34 -0.46 9.61
CA PHE A 22 -16.07 0.81 9.70
C PHE A 22 -16.46 1.14 11.15
N GLY A 23 -16.13 2.35 11.62
CA GLY A 23 -16.45 2.82 12.98
C GLY A 23 -15.34 2.68 14.02
N TYR A 24 -14.19 2.09 13.68
CA TYR A 24 -12.98 2.12 14.53
C TYR A 24 -11.97 3.15 14.03
N ALA A 25 -11.36 3.89 14.96
CA ALA A 25 -10.25 4.82 14.71
C ALA A 25 -8.93 4.08 14.38
N LEU A 26 -9.01 3.02 13.58
CA LEU A 26 -7.83 2.31 13.09
C LEU A 26 -7.21 3.16 11.98
N ARG A 27 -5.93 3.49 12.17
CA ARG A 27 -5.11 4.28 11.26
C ARG A 27 -5.27 3.78 9.82
N SER A 28 -5.38 4.71 8.88
CA SER A 28 -5.40 4.33 7.47
C SER A 28 -4.05 3.74 7.08
N ARG A 29 -4.06 2.82 6.12
CA ARG A 29 -2.84 2.16 5.64
C ARG A 29 -2.88 1.99 4.15
N VAL A 30 -1.70 2.04 3.54
CA VAL A 30 -1.51 1.57 2.17
C VAL A 30 -1.04 0.14 2.23
N VAL A 31 -1.74 -0.74 1.54
CA VAL A 31 -1.38 -2.14 1.40
C VAL A 31 -0.78 -2.35 0.02
N PHE A 32 0.30 -3.12 -0.02
CA PHE A 32 0.99 -3.54 -1.22
C PHE A 32 0.87 -5.05 -1.33
N ASN A 33 0.17 -5.52 -2.35
CA ASN A 33 0.01 -6.93 -2.65
C ASN A 33 0.86 -7.31 -3.86
N CYS A 34 1.74 -8.29 -3.72
CA CYS A 34 2.54 -8.77 -4.85
C CYS A 34 1.64 -9.54 -5.82
N THR A 35 1.53 -9.08 -7.07
CA THR A 35 0.72 -9.75 -8.10
C THR A 35 1.53 -10.70 -8.96
N THR A 36 2.87 -10.54 -8.98
CA THR A 36 3.78 -11.45 -9.70
C THR A 36 4.03 -12.74 -8.95
N ASP A 37 4.15 -12.68 -7.61
CA ASP A 37 4.41 -13.84 -6.77
C ASP A 37 3.46 -13.87 -5.57
N PRO A 38 2.43 -14.74 -5.58
CA PRO A 38 1.45 -14.85 -4.50
C PRO A 38 2.02 -15.48 -3.22
N ALA A 39 3.24 -16.05 -3.24
CA ALA A 39 3.91 -16.52 -2.03
C ALA A 39 4.50 -15.36 -1.21
N VAL A 40 4.70 -14.19 -1.83
CA VAL A 40 5.17 -13.00 -1.15
C VAL A 40 4.05 -12.42 -0.30
N ARG A 41 4.29 -12.32 1.01
CA ARG A 41 3.31 -11.72 1.93
C ARG A 41 3.03 -10.27 1.55
N PRO A 42 1.76 -9.84 1.57
CA PRO A 42 1.41 -8.43 1.44
C PRO A 42 2.14 -7.58 2.48
N ARG A 43 2.48 -6.36 2.12
CA ARG A 43 3.10 -5.38 3.02
C ARG A 43 2.14 -4.23 3.28
N MET A 44 2.27 -3.57 4.42
CA MET A 44 1.47 -2.40 4.77
C MET A 44 2.34 -1.26 5.29
N TRP A 45 1.97 -0.04 4.91
CA TRP A 45 2.50 1.19 5.47
C TRP A 45 1.38 1.93 6.20
N ALA A 46 1.57 2.20 7.49
CA ALA A 46 0.62 2.98 8.27
C ALA A 46 0.73 4.46 7.94
N LEU A 47 -0.41 5.11 7.76
CA LEU A 47 -0.54 6.56 7.64
C LEU A 47 -1.19 7.11 8.91
N ASP A 48 -0.71 8.26 9.37
CA ASP A 48 -1.32 8.97 10.50
C ASP A 48 -2.58 9.78 10.09
N GLY A 49 -3.17 9.48 8.94
CA GLY A 49 -4.34 10.16 8.37
C GLY A 49 -5.58 9.28 8.26
N ASP A 50 -6.57 9.77 7.50
CA ASP A 50 -7.81 9.05 7.23
C ASP A 50 -7.73 8.20 5.95
N LYS A 51 -8.82 7.50 5.61
CA LYS A 51 -8.88 6.68 4.39
C LYS A 51 -8.65 7.50 3.13
N SER A 52 -9.21 8.70 3.08
CA SER A 52 -9.20 9.60 1.93
C SER A 52 -7.77 10.07 1.65
N ASP A 53 -6.99 10.32 2.70
CA ASP A 53 -5.56 10.63 2.59
C ASP A 53 -4.79 9.47 1.95
N ALA A 54 -5.04 8.24 2.40
CA ALA A 54 -4.41 7.05 1.84
C ALA A 54 -4.82 6.78 0.38
N GLU A 55 -6.10 6.97 0.04
CA GLU A 55 -6.59 6.84 -1.33
C GLU A 55 -5.99 7.90 -2.25
N THR A 56 -5.93 9.15 -1.78
CA THR A 56 -5.32 10.27 -2.50
C THR A 56 -3.84 10.01 -2.75
N LEU A 57 -3.13 9.48 -1.75
CA LEU A 57 -1.73 9.12 -1.88
C LEU A 57 -1.52 8.02 -2.94
N VAL A 58 -2.31 6.95 -2.91
CA VAL A 58 -2.24 5.89 -3.93
C VAL A 58 -2.56 6.42 -5.34
N ALA A 59 -3.56 7.31 -5.44
CA ALA A 59 -4.02 7.86 -6.70
C ALA A 59 -3.02 8.85 -7.33
N THR A 60 -2.39 9.70 -6.51
CA THR A 60 -1.65 10.87 -7.01
C THR A 60 -0.13 10.77 -6.86
N ALA A 61 0.39 9.94 -5.95
CA ALA A 61 1.82 9.87 -5.71
C ALA A 61 2.57 9.33 -6.94
N PRO A 62 3.80 9.80 -7.22
CA PRO A 62 4.64 9.18 -8.24
C PRO A 62 4.91 7.71 -7.94
N ALA A 63 5.07 6.87 -8.97
CA ALA A 63 5.37 5.45 -8.77
C ALA A 63 6.62 5.23 -7.90
N ALA A 64 7.68 6.02 -8.13
CA ALA A 64 8.89 5.98 -7.30
C ALA A 64 8.64 6.28 -5.81
N ALA A 65 7.69 7.17 -5.50
CA ALA A 65 7.32 7.45 -4.12
C ALA A 65 6.59 6.25 -3.48
N LEU A 66 5.72 5.57 -4.23
CA LEU A 66 5.05 4.35 -3.77
C LEU A 66 6.02 3.19 -3.57
N VAL A 67 7.05 3.06 -4.43
CA VAL A 67 8.13 2.07 -4.25
C VAL A 67 8.92 2.39 -2.97
N GLY A 68 9.28 3.66 -2.74
CA GLY A 68 9.95 4.06 -1.50
C GLY A 68 9.11 3.81 -0.23
N LEU A 69 7.78 3.80 -0.34
CA LEU A 69 6.89 3.37 0.76
C LEU A 69 6.86 1.85 0.91
N LEU A 70 6.84 1.10 -0.19
CA LEU A 70 6.89 -0.37 -0.19
C LEU A 70 8.16 -0.91 0.48
N GLU A 71 9.30 -0.26 0.26
CA GLU A 71 10.58 -0.63 0.89
C GLU A 71 10.55 -0.50 2.42
N LYS A 72 9.78 0.47 2.92
CA LYS A 72 9.62 0.74 4.36
C LYS A 72 8.41 0.03 4.97
N ALA A 73 7.58 -0.59 4.15
CA ALA A 73 6.35 -1.24 4.57
C ALA A 73 6.64 -2.54 5.33
N GLU A 74 5.86 -2.78 6.38
CA GLU A 74 5.98 -3.99 7.21
C GLU A 74 5.11 -5.12 6.63
N PRO A 75 5.53 -6.40 6.73
CA PRO A 75 4.68 -7.52 6.34
C PRO A 75 3.36 -7.50 7.11
N LEU A 76 2.25 -7.78 6.43
CA LEU A 76 0.96 -7.92 7.07
C LEU A 76 1.03 -9.09 8.08
N PRO A 77 0.63 -8.89 9.35
CA PRO A 77 0.66 -9.93 10.37
C PRO A 77 -0.24 -11.13 10.03
#